data_AF-A0A2R6F0V8-F1
#
_entry.id   AF-A0A2R6F0V8-F1
#
_cell.length_a   1.000
_cell.length_b   1.000
_cell.length_c   1.000
_cell.angle_alpha   90.00
_cell.angle_beta   90.00
_cell.angle_gamma   90.00
#
_symmetry.space_group_name_H-M   'P 1'
#
loop_
_entity.id
_entity.type
_entity.pdbx_description
1 polymer ?
#
loop_
_entity_poly.entity_id
_entity_poly.type
_entity_poly.pdbx_seq_one_letter_code
_entity_poly.pdbx_strand_id
1 'polypeptide(L)'
;MSRQQTPPETKQEPLHENERMTPSEALLEQFVAEDAEVMFGIVGSAFMDFLDIMPAADIRYLPVRHEQNAAHMADGYAQALRGEQPGICVAQNGPGVTNMVTGVKAAQLNHSPMIMLSPTATTGSIGTDGFQEADTQSIFDDCVDWQGRLEDKSRIAEYVRTAYRESMAENGPTQIDFARDQLYGEIDTDVLQPNQYRQESIGGADDAKVEDAAELLSRAENPAIIAGLGTIYSDAIEEVADLAEGLNAPVANSYLHNDSFPISHPLAVGPLGYGGSKAAMETLSEADCVLAVGSRLSGFGLLPQYGMDWFPEDADVVQIDADGSQIGRTTRVELGLVGDAAETVRALTGQLDASAGASDDRIEEIRRAYADWKEELEEMSQTDQTPIHPRRALWDVAQALPENTMVSTDIGNTCSLANAYLEFDNPGNFLAAGTYGNCGFAYGAAIGAKVARPDDPSVALVGDGAWGMQSLNEVMTAVREDIPVVAVVFNNMEWGAEKQNQYWFYNDRFVGTDLPENPDFAEIARDMGAHGTRVEQPEEITPAMNDALESGEPAVVEIRTDGTELFEPFRRDALDDPERVLEKYRQSGDSNYDG
;
A
#
# COMPACT_ATOMS: atom_id res chain seq x y z
N MET A 1 -24.52 -20.27 -42.40
CA MET A 1 -23.65 -21.43 -42.12
C MET A 1 -22.56 -20.93 -41.20
N SER A 2 -22.75 -21.17 -39.91
CA SER A 2 -21.84 -20.77 -38.82
C SER A 2 -20.50 -21.48 -39.01
N ARG A 3 -19.40 -20.71 -39.06
CA ARG A 3 -18.08 -21.25 -38.78
C ARG A 3 -17.91 -21.16 -37.27
N GLN A 4 -18.15 -22.28 -36.59
CA GLN A 4 -17.61 -22.51 -35.25
C GLN A 4 -16.10 -22.29 -35.32
N GLN A 5 -15.61 -21.25 -34.66
CA GLN A 5 -14.21 -21.16 -34.29
C GLN A 5 -13.98 -22.23 -33.23
N THR A 6 -13.14 -23.21 -33.56
CA THR A 6 -12.58 -24.17 -32.61
C THR A 6 -11.81 -23.38 -31.54
N PRO A 7 -11.91 -23.75 -30.24
CA PRO A 7 -11.06 -23.15 -29.21
C PRO A 7 -9.58 -23.38 -29.56
N PRO A 8 -8.64 -22.51 -29.12
CA PRO A 8 -7.22 -22.81 -29.27
C PRO A 8 -6.91 -24.12 -28.54
N GLU A 9 -6.16 -25.02 -29.19
CA GLU A 9 -5.57 -26.19 -28.53
C GLU A 9 -4.47 -25.72 -27.55
N THR A 10 -4.83 -25.35 -26.33
CA THR A 10 -3.88 -25.05 -25.25
C THR A 10 -3.69 -26.28 -24.37
N LYS A 11 -2.98 -27.29 -24.89
CA LYS A 11 -2.18 -28.15 -24.00
C LYS A 11 -0.79 -27.53 -23.94
N GLN A 12 -0.60 -26.60 -23.02
CA GLN A 12 0.75 -26.17 -22.67
C GLN A 12 1.36 -27.27 -21.79
N GLU A 13 2.51 -27.78 -22.23
CA GLU A 13 3.29 -28.79 -21.52
C GLU A 13 3.96 -28.15 -20.29
N PRO A 14 4.20 -28.93 -19.21
CA PRO A 14 4.95 -28.43 -18.05
C PRO A 14 6.36 -27.98 -18.49
N LEU A 15 6.96 -27.06 -17.73
CA LEU A 15 8.35 -26.63 -17.97
C LEU A 15 9.32 -27.81 -17.84
N HIS A 16 9.09 -28.62 -16.80
CA HIS A 16 9.78 -29.89 -16.57
C HIS A 16 8.77 -30.98 -16.21
N GLU A 17 8.84 -32.14 -16.85
CA GLU A 17 7.99 -33.31 -16.56
C GLU A 17 8.81 -34.42 -15.89
N ASN A 18 8.54 -34.66 -14.61
CA ASN A 18 9.18 -35.66 -13.76
C ASN A 18 10.71 -35.74 -13.99
N GLU A 19 11.36 -34.58 -13.99
CA GLU A 19 12.78 -34.44 -14.28
C GLU A 19 13.60 -34.54 -13.00
N ARG A 20 14.77 -35.16 -13.12
CA ARG A 20 15.71 -35.31 -12.01
C ARG A 20 16.47 -34.01 -11.78
N MET A 21 16.36 -33.46 -10.58
CA MET A 21 17.06 -32.25 -10.15
C MET A 21 17.25 -32.22 -8.63
N THR A 22 17.96 -31.22 -8.14
CA THR A 22 18.05 -30.91 -6.71
C THR A 22 16.80 -30.14 -6.25
N PRO A 23 16.46 -30.18 -4.95
CA PRO A 23 15.38 -29.36 -4.41
C PRO A 23 15.60 -27.85 -4.59
N SER A 24 16.84 -27.36 -4.50
CA SER A 24 17.16 -25.96 -4.79
C SER A 24 16.87 -25.58 -6.24
N GLU A 25 17.25 -26.44 -7.20
CA GLU A 25 16.90 -26.25 -8.61
C GLU A 25 15.38 -26.27 -8.79
N ALA A 26 14.67 -27.24 -8.22
CA ALA A 26 13.20 -27.29 -8.31
C ALA A 26 12.49 -26.08 -7.70
N LEU A 27 13.03 -25.54 -6.60
CA LEU A 27 12.54 -24.32 -5.97
C LEU A 27 12.68 -23.12 -6.92
N LEU A 28 13.87 -22.93 -7.51
CA LEU A 28 14.10 -21.84 -8.46
C LEU A 28 13.35 -22.01 -9.78
N GLU A 29 13.38 -23.20 -10.39
CA GLU A 29 12.70 -23.45 -11.67
C GLU A 29 11.19 -23.18 -11.55
N GLN A 30 10.59 -23.42 -10.39
CA GLN A 30 9.19 -23.06 -10.18
C GLN A 30 8.98 -21.54 -10.01
N PHE A 31 9.94 -20.79 -9.46
CA PHE A 31 9.91 -19.32 -9.50
C PHE A 31 10.14 -18.77 -10.91
N VAL A 32 11.02 -19.39 -11.70
CA VAL A 32 11.24 -19.06 -13.11
C VAL A 32 9.97 -19.30 -13.93
N ALA A 33 9.25 -20.40 -13.68
CA ALA A 33 7.97 -20.66 -14.33
C ALA A 33 6.88 -19.61 -13.99
N GLU A 34 7.04 -18.87 -12.89
CA GLU A 34 6.16 -17.78 -12.48
C GLU A 34 6.64 -16.40 -12.95
N ASP A 35 7.71 -16.37 -13.76
CA ASP A 35 8.38 -15.14 -14.23
C ASP A 35 8.90 -14.26 -13.07
N ALA A 36 9.33 -14.88 -11.96
CA ALA A 36 9.90 -14.16 -10.83
C ALA A 36 11.27 -13.54 -11.18
N GLU A 37 11.41 -12.23 -11.06
CA GLU A 37 12.63 -11.52 -11.45
C GLU A 37 13.55 -11.18 -10.26
N VAL A 38 12.99 -10.95 -9.07
CA VAL A 38 13.73 -10.42 -7.92
C VAL A 38 13.30 -11.01 -6.59
N MET A 39 14.25 -11.20 -5.68
CA MET A 39 14.00 -11.56 -4.28
C MET A 39 14.76 -10.63 -3.34
N PHE A 40 14.08 -10.15 -2.30
CA PHE A 40 14.65 -9.23 -1.30
C PHE A 40 15.03 -9.99 -0.03
N GLY A 41 16.20 -9.72 0.55
CA GLY A 41 16.58 -10.43 1.78
C GLY A 41 17.95 -10.15 2.36
N ILE A 42 18.23 -10.76 3.51
CA ILE A 42 19.60 -10.84 4.06
C ILE A 42 20.11 -12.26 3.91
N VAL A 43 21.32 -12.38 3.32
CA VAL A 43 21.94 -13.67 3.04
C VAL A 43 22.14 -14.49 4.31
N GLY A 44 21.97 -15.80 4.20
CA GLY A 44 21.94 -16.68 5.36
C GLY A 44 22.45 -18.07 5.05
N SER A 45 23.10 -18.70 6.05
CA SER A 45 23.61 -20.07 5.92
C SER A 45 22.51 -21.13 5.69
N ALA A 46 21.25 -20.80 5.97
CA ALA A 46 20.11 -21.70 5.87
C ALA A 46 19.65 -21.96 4.42
N PHE A 47 20.06 -21.13 3.45
CA PHE A 47 19.62 -21.22 2.05
C PHE A 47 20.74 -20.88 1.04
N MET A 48 22.00 -21.14 1.41
CA MET A 48 23.17 -20.81 0.56
C MET A 48 23.18 -21.53 -0.80
N ASP A 49 22.73 -22.77 -0.83
CA ASP A 49 22.70 -23.56 -2.07
C ASP A 49 21.74 -22.92 -3.08
N PHE A 50 20.54 -22.55 -2.62
CA PHE A 50 19.55 -21.77 -3.37
C PHE A 50 20.10 -20.42 -3.85
N LEU A 51 20.85 -19.69 -3.01
CA LEU A 51 21.50 -18.43 -3.41
C LEU A 51 22.57 -18.59 -4.49
N ASP A 52 23.34 -19.69 -4.47
CA ASP A 52 24.45 -19.92 -5.41
C ASP A 52 23.97 -20.06 -6.86
N ILE A 53 22.78 -20.66 -7.03
CA ILE A 53 22.21 -20.96 -8.35
C ILE A 53 21.25 -19.87 -8.89
N MET A 54 20.85 -18.88 -8.08
CA MET A 54 20.00 -17.76 -8.53
C MET A 54 20.50 -17.03 -9.79
N PRO A 55 21.81 -16.69 -9.93
CA PRO A 55 22.30 -16.01 -11.13
C PRO A 55 22.18 -16.86 -12.40
N ALA A 56 22.17 -18.19 -12.28
CA ALA A 56 21.98 -19.09 -13.41
C ALA A 56 20.51 -19.17 -13.84
N ALA A 57 19.58 -18.92 -12.91
CA ALA A 57 18.14 -18.85 -13.14
C ALA A 57 17.65 -17.45 -13.55
N ASP A 58 18.56 -16.48 -13.72
CA ASP A 58 18.27 -15.07 -14.05
C ASP A 58 17.38 -14.35 -13.01
N ILE A 59 17.37 -14.83 -11.75
CA ILE A 59 16.68 -14.18 -10.64
C ILE A 59 17.66 -13.30 -9.88
N ARG A 60 17.35 -12.00 -9.78
CA ARG A 60 18.15 -11.03 -9.02
C ARG A 60 17.91 -11.21 -7.52
N TYR A 61 18.97 -11.46 -6.77
CA TYR A 61 18.93 -11.34 -5.31
C TYR A 61 19.32 -9.92 -4.89
N LEU A 62 18.42 -9.20 -4.20
CA LEU A 62 18.67 -7.86 -3.68
C LEU A 62 18.98 -7.93 -2.17
N PRO A 63 20.25 -7.80 -1.78
CA PRO A 63 20.63 -7.79 -0.37
C PRO A 63 20.18 -6.49 0.31
N VAL A 64 19.53 -6.57 1.47
CA VAL A 64 19.09 -5.40 2.26
C VAL A 64 19.95 -5.19 3.52
N ARG A 65 19.68 -4.13 4.31
CA ARG A 65 20.32 -3.93 5.62
C ARG A 65 19.50 -4.49 6.79
N HIS A 66 18.19 -4.56 6.65
CA HIS A 66 17.32 -5.16 7.67
C HIS A 66 16.18 -5.95 7.03
N GLU A 67 15.86 -7.15 7.53
CA GLU A 67 14.85 -8.03 6.90
C GLU A 67 13.43 -7.43 6.92
N GLN A 68 13.11 -6.59 7.90
CA GLN A 68 11.87 -5.79 7.88
C GLN A 68 11.73 -5.00 6.57
N ASN A 69 12.81 -4.40 6.07
CA ASN A 69 12.80 -3.65 4.83
C ASN A 69 12.77 -4.55 3.60
N ALA A 70 13.27 -5.80 3.67
CA ALA A 70 13.07 -6.76 2.59
C ALA A 70 11.57 -7.06 2.40
N ALA A 71 10.82 -7.21 3.50
CA ALA A 71 9.37 -7.36 3.45
C ALA A 71 8.68 -6.09 2.91
N HIS A 72 9.08 -4.89 3.36
CA HIS A 72 8.52 -3.64 2.82
C HIS A 72 8.86 -3.40 1.33
N MET A 73 10.06 -3.78 0.89
CA MET A 73 10.44 -3.75 -0.54
C MET A 73 9.61 -4.74 -1.36
N ALA A 74 9.39 -5.95 -0.85
CA ALA A 74 8.51 -6.92 -1.49
C ALA A 74 7.06 -6.39 -1.58
N ASP A 75 6.56 -5.76 -0.53
CA ASP A 75 5.23 -5.12 -0.52
C ASP A 75 5.15 -4.01 -1.59
N GLY A 76 6.09 -3.05 -1.57
CA GLY A 76 6.13 -1.97 -2.56
C GLY A 76 6.33 -2.45 -4.00
N TYR A 77 7.07 -3.55 -4.21
CA TYR A 77 7.23 -4.19 -5.52
C TYR A 77 5.88 -4.72 -6.04
N ALA A 78 5.14 -5.47 -5.21
CA ALA A 78 3.83 -6.01 -5.57
C ALA A 78 2.81 -4.91 -5.87
N GLN A 79 2.75 -3.87 -5.01
CA GLN A 79 1.86 -2.74 -5.22
C GLN A 79 2.17 -1.96 -6.50
N ALA A 80 3.45 -1.74 -6.81
CA ALA A 80 3.86 -1.06 -8.03
C ALA A 80 3.54 -1.85 -9.31
N LEU A 81 3.47 -3.18 -9.22
CA LEU A 81 2.99 -4.07 -10.28
C LEU A 81 1.47 -4.30 -10.23
N ARG A 82 0.73 -3.52 -9.42
CA ARG A 82 -0.73 -3.62 -9.29
C ARG A 82 -1.20 -5.03 -8.91
N GLY A 83 -0.41 -5.73 -8.12
CA GLY A 83 -0.72 -7.10 -7.69
C GLY A 83 -0.57 -8.17 -8.76
N GLU A 84 -0.07 -7.85 -9.97
CA GLU A 84 0.12 -8.83 -11.05
C GLU A 84 1.15 -9.92 -10.70
N GLN A 85 2.11 -9.59 -9.82
CA GLN A 85 3.14 -10.48 -9.33
C GLN A 85 3.37 -10.27 -7.82
N PRO A 86 3.56 -11.35 -7.03
CA PRO A 86 3.87 -11.23 -5.62
C PRO A 86 5.29 -10.72 -5.41
N GLY A 87 5.48 -9.89 -4.39
CA GLY A 87 6.81 -9.59 -3.88
C GLY A 87 7.41 -10.78 -3.16
N ILE A 88 8.68 -11.11 -3.40
CA ILE A 88 9.31 -12.28 -2.78
C ILE A 88 10.37 -11.81 -1.78
N CYS A 89 10.26 -12.26 -0.53
CA CYS A 89 11.25 -12.00 0.50
C CYS A 89 11.79 -13.29 1.13
N VAL A 90 13.07 -13.27 1.53
CA VAL A 90 13.74 -14.39 2.18
C VAL A 90 14.67 -13.89 3.28
N ALA A 91 14.74 -14.64 4.37
CA ALA A 91 15.62 -14.31 5.49
C ALA A 91 16.35 -15.53 6.04
N GLN A 92 17.42 -15.27 6.79
CA GLN A 92 18.07 -16.30 7.60
C GLN A 92 17.11 -16.81 8.70
N ASN A 93 17.21 -18.10 9.04
CA ASN A 93 16.41 -18.71 10.10
C ASN A 93 16.53 -17.96 11.44
N GLY A 94 15.52 -18.12 12.30
CA GLY A 94 15.49 -17.50 13.62
C GLY A 94 15.32 -15.98 13.54
N PRO A 95 16.28 -15.17 14.02
CA PRO A 95 16.12 -13.72 14.12
C PRO A 95 15.82 -13.03 12.79
N GLY A 96 16.40 -13.50 11.67
CA GLY A 96 16.16 -12.89 10.37
C GLY A 96 14.70 -13.05 9.94
N VAL A 97 14.15 -14.26 10.06
CA VAL A 97 12.72 -14.51 9.83
C VAL A 97 11.85 -13.68 10.78
N THR A 98 12.15 -13.63 12.08
CA THR A 98 11.33 -12.86 13.03
C THR A 98 11.39 -11.35 12.81
N ASN A 99 12.44 -10.83 12.17
CA ASN A 99 12.54 -9.41 11.81
C ASN A 99 11.53 -9.01 10.71
N MET A 100 10.98 -9.97 9.96
CA MET A 100 10.03 -9.70 8.87
C MET A 100 8.57 -9.55 9.34
N VAL A 101 8.25 -9.89 10.60
CA VAL A 101 6.86 -9.93 11.12
C VAL A 101 6.08 -8.66 10.81
N THR A 102 6.65 -7.49 11.12
CA THR A 102 5.99 -6.20 10.89
C THR A 102 5.73 -5.93 9.41
N GLY A 103 6.68 -6.25 8.53
CA GLY A 103 6.53 -5.99 7.09
C GLY A 103 5.56 -6.96 6.42
N VAL A 104 5.58 -8.23 6.83
CA VAL A 104 4.63 -9.23 6.31
C VAL A 104 3.20 -8.91 6.79
N LYS A 105 3.02 -8.52 8.05
CA LYS A 105 1.71 -8.08 8.54
C LYS A 105 1.21 -6.81 7.84
N ALA A 106 2.11 -5.89 7.50
CA ALA A 106 1.78 -4.71 6.71
C ALA A 106 1.23 -5.12 5.33
N ALA A 107 1.93 -5.99 4.62
CA ALA A 107 1.50 -6.51 3.32
C ALA A 107 0.13 -7.21 3.38
N GLN A 108 -0.15 -7.99 4.44
CA GLN A 108 -1.46 -8.61 4.64
C GLN A 108 -2.57 -7.57 4.75
N LEU A 109 -2.36 -6.50 5.53
CA LEU A 109 -3.37 -5.46 5.73
C LEU A 109 -3.45 -4.44 4.58
N ASN A 110 -2.43 -4.43 3.72
CA ASN A 110 -2.40 -3.71 2.44
C ASN A 110 -3.03 -4.51 1.30
N HIS A 111 -3.34 -5.79 1.52
CA HIS A 111 -3.76 -6.73 0.48
C HIS A 111 -2.75 -6.84 -0.67
N SER A 112 -1.47 -6.94 -0.32
CA SER A 112 -0.38 -7.08 -1.28
C SER A 112 0.02 -8.56 -1.41
N PRO A 113 0.01 -9.13 -2.63
CA PRO A 113 0.50 -10.49 -2.82
C PRO A 113 1.99 -10.56 -2.49
N MET A 114 2.38 -11.51 -1.65
CA MET A 114 3.75 -11.70 -1.20
C MET A 114 4.06 -13.17 -0.93
N ILE A 115 5.29 -13.59 -1.23
CA ILE A 115 5.80 -14.91 -0.87
C ILE A 115 7.01 -14.74 0.03
N MET A 116 6.89 -15.25 1.25
CA MET A 116 7.92 -15.26 2.26
C MET A 116 8.55 -16.65 2.36
N LEU A 117 9.85 -16.73 2.08
CA LEU A 117 10.65 -17.93 2.34
C LEU A 117 11.20 -17.86 3.77
N SER A 118 10.84 -18.83 4.61
CA SER A 118 11.31 -18.94 5.99
C SER A 118 12.12 -20.22 6.21
N PRO A 119 13.41 -20.24 5.84
CA PRO A 119 14.31 -21.31 6.24
C PRO A 119 14.32 -21.53 7.76
N THR A 120 14.41 -22.78 8.20
CA THR A 120 14.56 -23.16 9.61
C THR A 120 15.81 -24.03 9.85
N ALA A 121 16.08 -24.34 11.12
CA ALA A 121 17.17 -25.22 11.52
C ALA A 121 17.05 -26.60 10.85
N THR A 122 18.15 -27.36 10.79
CA THR A 122 18.13 -28.70 10.19
C THR A 122 17.13 -29.61 10.89
N THR A 123 16.46 -30.50 10.16
CA THR A 123 15.40 -31.38 10.70
C THR A 123 15.79 -32.09 12.00
N GLY A 124 17.03 -32.59 12.09
CA GLY A 124 17.54 -33.29 13.27
C GLY A 124 17.83 -32.41 14.51
N SER A 125 17.84 -31.08 14.37
CA SER A 125 18.06 -30.13 15.47
C SER A 125 16.80 -29.39 15.91
N ILE A 126 15.67 -29.57 15.21
CA ILE A 126 14.40 -28.96 15.59
C ILE A 126 13.94 -29.52 16.96
N GLY A 127 13.46 -28.65 17.83
CA GLY A 127 13.04 -28.91 19.20
C GLY A 127 14.18 -28.95 20.22
N THR A 128 15.37 -28.42 19.90
CA THR A 128 16.54 -28.48 20.80
C THR A 128 16.94 -27.14 21.40
N ASP A 129 16.19 -26.07 21.11
CA ASP A 129 16.58 -24.68 21.36
C ASP A 129 17.96 -24.39 20.74
N GLY A 130 18.12 -24.87 19.50
CA GLY A 130 19.35 -24.79 18.73
C GLY A 130 19.70 -23.36 18.31
N PHE A 131 20.87 -23.20 17.72
CA PHE A 131 21.32 -21.89 17.23
C PHE A 131 20.37 -21.35 16.16
N GLN A 132 19.82 -20.16 16.38
CA GLN A 132 18.85 -19.50 15.49
C GLN A 132 17.58 -20.32 15.24
N GLU A 133 17.16 -21.14 16.20
CA GLU A 133 15.87 -21.83 16.15
C GLU A 133 14.74 -20.89 16.60
N ALA A 134 13.65 -20.85 15.84
CA ALA A 134 12.41 -20.18 16.20
C ALA A 134 11.23 -20.95 15.60
N ASP A 135 10.08 -20.96 16.28
CA ASP A 135 8.84 -21.50 15.72
C ASP A 135 8.17 -20.46 14.81
N THR A 136 8.71 -20.34 13.61
CA THR A 136 8.33 -19.37 12.58
C THR A 136 6.85 -19.46 12.23
N GLN A 137 6.29 -20.66 12.07
CA GLN A 137 4.87 -20.84 11.74
C GLN A 137 3.94 -20.23 12.79
N SER A 138 4.19 -20.51 14.07
CA SER A 138 3.38 -19.94 15.16
C SER A 138 3.52 -18.43 15.28
N ILE A 139 4.67 -17.86 14.89
CA ILE A 139 4.90 -16.41 14.91
C ILE A 139 4.12 -15.71 13.78
N PHE A 140 3.99 -16.36 12.63
CA PHE A 140 3.37 -15.80 11.43
C PHE A 140 1.92 -16.23 11.20
N ASP A 141 1.31 -17.02 12.10
CA ASP A 141 -0.05 -17.58 11.95
C ASP A 141 -1.14 -16.51 11.67
N ASP A 142 -1.00 -15.31 12.25
CA ASP A 142 -1.89 -14.17 11.99
C ASP A 142 -1.31 -13.16 10.98
N CYS A 143 -0.17 -13.46 10.35
CA CYS A 143 0.49 -12.54 9.43
C CYS A 143 0.37 -12.97 7.95
N VAL A 144 -0.02 -14.21 7.68
CA VAL A 144 -0.09 -14.79 6.33
C VAL A 144 -1.43 -15.46 6.10
N ASP A 145 -1.89 -15.45 4.86
CA ASP A 145 -3.16 -16.07 4.47
C ASP A 145 -2.99 -17.57 4.20
N TRP A 146 -1.76 -17.98 3.88
CA TRP A 146 -1.37 -19.38 3.82
C TRP A 146 0.05 -19.61 4.35
N GLN A 147 0.24 -20.73 5.04
CA GLN A 147 1.56 -21.20 5.44
C GLN A 147 1.72 -22.70 5.22
N GLY A 148 2.90 -23.10 4.75
CA GLY A 148 3.27 -24.50 4.57
C GLY A 148 4.66 -24.81 5.11
N ARG A 149 4.78 -25.84 5.95
CA ARG A 149 6.07 -26.43 6.33
C ARG A 149 6.40 -27.63 5.44
N LEU A 150 7.56 -27.56 4.78
CA LEU A 150 8.06 -28.59 3.89
C LEU A 150 8.65 -29.75 4.71
N GLU A 151 7.91 -30.86 4.77
CA GLU A 151 8.36 -32.10 5.43
C GLU A 151 9.07 -33.06 4.47
N ASP A 152 8.70 -33.03 3.18
CA ASP A 152 9.28 -33.83 2.11
C ASP A 152 9.78 -32.94 0.97
N LYS A 153 11.10 -32.91 0.78
CA LYS A 153 11.76 -32.14 -0.28
C LYS A 153 11.25 -32.41 -1.70
N SER A 154 10.67 -33.57 -1.99
CA SER A 154 10.11 -33.83 -3.33
C SER A 154 8.91 -32.95 -3.67
N ARG A 155 8.33 -32.27 -2.67
CA ARG A 155 7.15 -31.40 -2.83
C ARG A 155 7.51 -29.91 -2.92
N ILE A 156 8.79 -29.55 -2.97
CA ILE A 156 9.19 -28.14 -2.89
C ILE A 156 8.57 -27.27 -3.99
N ALA A 157 8.52 -27.76 -5.24
CA ALA A 157 7.84 -27.08 -6.35
C ALA A 157 6.31 -27.03 -6.17
N GLU A 158 5.70 -28.01 -5.51
CA GLU A 158 4.27 -27.97 -5.13
C GLU A 158 3.96 -26.88 -4.11
N TYR A 159 4.87 -26.65 -3.15
CA TYR A 159 4.70 -25.61 -2.14
C TYR A 159 4.81 -24.22 -2.75
N VAL A 160 5.73 -24.00 -3.69
CA VAL A 160 5.82 -22.73 -4.44
C VAL A 160 4.52 -22.48 -5.21
N ARG A 161 4.03 -23.46 -5.98
CA ARG A 161 2.74 -23.37 -6.69
C ARG A 161 1.59 -23.06 -5.74
N THR A 162 1.56 -23.69 -4.57
CA THR A 162 0.51 -23.41 -3.59
C THR A 162 0.64 -21.99 -3.06
N ALA A 163 1.82 -21.55 -2.64
CA ALA A 163 2.07 -20.18 -2.18
C ALA A 163 1.62 -19.14 -3.22
N TYR A 164 1.99 -19.31 -4.49
CA TYR A 164 1.55 -18.43 -5.58
C TYR A 164 0.04 -18.45 -5.81
N ARG A 165 -0.60 -19.62 -5.75
CA ARG A 165 -2.05 -19.71 -5.93
C ARG A 165 -2.78 -19.00 -4.79
N GLU A 166 -2.42 -19.27 -3.54
CA GLU A 166 -3.10 -18.66 -2.39
C GLU A 166 -2.79 -17.15 -2.31
N SER A 167 -1.54 -16.74 -2.57
CA SER A 167 -1.14 -15.33 -2.53
C SER A 167 -1.88 -14.47 -3.54
N MET A 168 -2.06 -14.97 -4.78
CA MET A 168 -2.80 -14.24 -5.81
C MET A 168 -4.31 -14.32 -5.62
N ALA A 169 -4.84 -15.41 -5.05
CA ALA A 169 -6.27 -15.54 -4.82
C ALA A 169 -6.76 -14.62 -3.69
N GLU A 170 -5.99 -14.53 -2.61
CA GLU A 170 -6.33 -13.74 -1.42
C GLU A 170 -5.77 -12.32 -1.48
N ASN A 171 -4.91 -12.01 -2.47
CA ASN A 171 -4.11 -10.79 -2.53
C ASN A 171 -3.37 -10.54 -1.21
N GLY A 172 -2.52 -11.47 -0.82
CA GLY A 172 -1.85 -11.36 0.47
C GLY A 172 -0.65 -12.28 0.66
N PRO A 173 0.04 -12.16 1.79
CA PRO A 173 1.29 -12.86 2.03
C PRO A 173 1.11 -14.35 2.31
N THR A 174 2.07 -15.13 1.84
CA THR A 174 2.15 -16.57 2.07
C THR A 174 3.53 -16.97 2.58
N GLN A 175 3.61 -18.05 3.36
CA GLN A 175 4.86 -18.53 3.97
C GLN A 175 5.22 -19.93 3.50
N ILE A 176 6.43 -20.10 2.99
CA ILE A 176 7.05 -21.41 2.75
C ILE A 176 8.16 -21.62 3.79
N ASP A 177 7.88 -22.47 4.77
CA ASP A 177 8.81 -22.86 5.82
C ASP A 177 9.54 -24.15 5.44
N PHE A 178 10.87 -24.18 5.49
CA PHE A 178 11.63 -25.38 5.14
C PHE A 178 12.91 -25.50 5.95
N ALA A 179 13.25 -26.72 6.38
CA ALA A 179 14.52 -26.97 7.04
C ALA A 179 15.66 -26.92 6.02
N ARG A 180 16.82 -26.37 6.42
CA ARG A 180 18.00 -26.22 5.54
C ARG A 180 18.37 -27.49 4.77
N ASP A 181 18.29 -28.66 5.41
CA ASP A 181 18.66 -29.95 4.81
C ASP A 181 17.68 -30.43 3.72
N GLN A 182 16.49 -29.83 3.62
CA GLN A 182 15.53 -30.11 2.54
C GLN A 182 15.99 -29.57 1.18
N LEU A 183 16.94 -28.63 1.14
CA LEU A 183 17.46 -28.08 -0.12
C LEU A 183 18.43 -29.03 -0.86
N TYR A 184 18.91 -30.10 -0.21
CA TYR A 184 19.98 -30.94 -0.74
C TYR A 184 19.54 -32.34 -1.17
N GLY A 185 20.27 -32.93 -2.11
CA GLY A 185 20.07 -34.28 -2.63
C GLY A 185 19.40 -34.28 -4.01
N GLU A 186 18.89 -35.45 -4.43
CA GLU A 186 18.20 -35.61 -5.72
C GLU A 186 16.71 -35.89 -5.48
N ILE A 187 15.86 -35.29 -6.31
CA ILE A 187 14.43 -35.55 -6.43
C ILE A 187 14.05 -35.68 -7.91
N ASP A 188 12.92 -36.32 -8.18
CA ASP A 188 12.25 -36.27 -9.48
C ASP A 188 10.94 -35.48 -9.27
N THR A 189 10.71 -34.39 -10.01
CA THR A 189 9.54 -33.50 -9.81
C THR A 189 9.07 -32.86 -11.10
N ASP A 190 7.82 -32.40 -11.11
CA ASP A 190 7.25 -31.56 -12.17
C ASP A 190 7.42 -30.08 -11.81
N VAL A 191 7.71 -29.26 -12.82
CA VAL A 191 7.65 -27.79 -12.75
C VAL A 191 6.57 -27.33 -13.71
N LEU A 192 5.52 -26.72 -13.17
CA LEU A 192 4.32 -26.37 -13.93
C LEU A 192 4.29 -24.88 -14.28
N GLN A 193 3.66 -24.58 -15.42
CA GLN A 193 3.28 -23.24 -15.81
C GLN A 193 2.07 -22.74 -14.97
N PRO A 194 1.92 -21.42 -14.73
CA PRO A 194 0.89 -20.86 -13.85
C PRO A 194 -0.53 -21.35 -14.18
N ASN A 195 -0.90 -21.31 -15.46
CA ASN A 195 -2.22 -21.70 -15.97
C ASN A 195 -2.56 -23.19 -15.78
N GLN A 196 -1.60 -24.04 -15.42
CA GLN A 196 -1.84 -25.46 -15.17
C GLN A 196 -2.36 -25.73 -13.75
N TYR A 197 -2.23 -24.78 -12.81
CA TYR A 197 -2.55 -25.01 -11.40
C TYR A 197 -3.30 -23.90 -10.67
N ARG A 198 -3.42 -22.69 -11.25
CA ARG A 198 -4.25 -21.59 -10.72
C ARG A 198 -5.09 -20.95 -11.83
N GLN A 199 -6.21 -20.33 -11.44
CA GLN A 199 -6.99 -19.50 -12.36
C GLN A 199 -6.40 -18.10 -12.44
N GLU A 200 -6.43 -17.51 -13.63
CA GLU A 200 -5.93 -16.15 -13.89
C GLU A 200 -7.05 -15.09 -13.83
N SER A 201 -8.33 -15.50 -13.81
CA SER A 201 -9.49 -14.61 -13.67
C SER A 201 -10.60 -15.26 -12.84
N ILE A 202 -11.24 -14.45 -11.99
CA ILE A 202 -12.34 -14.83 -11.09
C ILE A 202 -13.74 -14.64 -11.71
N GLY A 203 -13.85 -13.86 -12.78
CA GLY A 203 -15.12 -13.51 -13.43
C GLY A 203 -15.93 -12.41 -12.70
N GLY A 204 -16.91 -11.82 -13.38
CA GLY A 204 -17.85 -10.85 -12.80
C GLY A 204 -18.91 -11.45 -11.86
N ALA A 205 -19.63 -10.58 -11.15
CA ALA A 205 -20.68 -10.95 -10.22
C ALA A 205 -21.92 -11.60 -10.88
N ASP A 206 -22.77 -12.23 -10.06
CA ASP A 206 -24.01 -12.89 -10.49
C ASP A 206 -24.95 -11.94 -11.26
N ASP A 207 -25.33 -12.32 -12.48
CA ASP A 207 -26.12 -11.49 -13.41
C ASP A 207 -27.42 -10.94 -12.79
N ALA A 208 -28.12 -11.73 -11.97
CA ALA A 208 -29.38 -11.28 -11.37
C ALA A 208 -29.16 -10.19 -10.31
N LYS A 209 -28.06 -10.28 -9.56
CA LYS A 209 -27.68 -9.21 -8.65
C LYS A 209 -27.18 -7.97 -9.38
N VAL A 210 -26.50 -8.13 -10.52
CA VAL A 210 -26.11 -7.00 -11.36
C VAL A 210 -27.34 -6.27 -11.89
N GLU A 211 -28.39 -7.00 -12.27
CA GLU A 211 -29.69 -6.42 -12.65
C GLU A 211 -30.34 -5.63 -11.50
N ASP A 212 -30.36 -6.20 -10.29
CA ASP A 212 -30.87 -5.52 -9.08
C ASP A 212 -30.08 -4.23 -8.78
N ALA A 213 -28.75 -4.26 -8.91
CA ALA A 213 -27.88 -3.10 -8.71
C ALA A 213 -28.13 -2.02 -9.77
N ALA A 214 -28.28 -2.41 -11.04
CA ALA A 214 -28.59 -1.48 -12.11
C ALA A 214 -29.94 -0.78 -11.89
N GLU A 215 -30.94 -1.50 -11.37
CA GLU A 215 -32.24 -0.93 -11.04
C GLU A 215 -32.16 0.09 -9.90
N LEU A 216 -31.38 -0.20 -8.85
CA LEU A 216 -31.13 0.74 -7.75
C LEU A 216 -30.43 2.01 -8.23
N LEU A 217 -29.33 1.87 -8.97
CA LEU A 217 -28.55 3.00 -9.48
C LEU A 217 -29.34 3.84 -10.49
N SER A 218 -30.18 3.21 -11.33
CA SER A 218 -31.02 3.94 -12.29
C SER A 218 -32.14 4.75 -11.63
N ARG A 219 -32.50 4.43 -10.38
CA ARG A 219 -33.50 5.17 -9.58
C ARG A 219 -32.91 6.27 -8.73
N ALA A 220 -31.60 6.25 -8.50
CA ALA A 220 -30.90 7.22 -7.67
C ALA A 220 -30.96 8.61 -8.31
N GLU A 221 -31.35 9.61 -7.53
CA GLU A 221 -31.30 11.02 -7.93
C GLU A 221 -29.87 11.55 -7.78
N ASN A 222 -29.15 11.12 -6.74
CA ASN A 222 -27.80 11.54 -6.39
C ASN A 222 -26.82 10.35 -6.21
N PRO A 223 -26.56 9.51 -7.24
CA PRO A 223 -25.55 8.45 -7.13
C PRO A 223 -24.14 9.00 -6.93
N ALA A 224 -23.31 8.33 -6.14
CA ALA A 224 -21.87 8.58 -5.99
C ALA A 224 -21.07 7.28 -6.03
N ILE A 225 -19.82 7.34 -6.48
CA ILE A 225 -18.93 6.18 -6.63
C ILE A 225 -17.72 6.33 -5.72
N ILE A 226 -17.34 5.25 -5.04
CA ILE A 226 -16.08 5.14 -4.29
C ILE A 226 -15.21 4.08 -4.99
N ALA A 227 -14.09 4.49 -5.58
CA ALA A 227 -13.11 3.60 -6.19
C ALA A 227 -12.04 3.18 -5.17
N GLY A 228 -11.75 1.88 -5.04
CA GLY A 228 -10.76 1.35 -4.10
C GLY A 228 -9.63 0.55 -4.74
N LEU A 229 -8.85 -0.19 -3.94
CA LEU A 229 -7.74 -1.00 -4.43
C LEU A 229 -8.17 -2.01 -5.51
N GLY A 230 -9.38 -2.57 -5.41
CA GLY A 230 -9.88 -3.52 -6.41
C GLY A 230 -10.05 -2.91 -7.80
N THR A 231 -10.21 -1.59 -7.94
CA THR A 231 -10.22 -0.96 -9.28
C THR A 231 -8.84 -0.94 -9.92
N ILE A 232 -7.78 -0.87 -9.10
CA ILE A 232 -6.38 -0.91 -9.55
C ILE A 232 -6.02 -2.33 -9.98
N TYR A 233 -6.33 -3.34 -9.15
CA TYR A 233 -5.94 -4.73 -9.42
C TYR A 233 -6.75 -5.37 -10.58
N SER A 234 -8.01 -4.96 -10.75
CA SER A 234 -8.83 -5.39 -11.88
C SER A 234 -8.63 -4.58 -13.17
N ASP A 235 -7.77 -3.55 -13.16
CA ASP A 235 -7.61 -2.60 -14.28
C ASP A 235 -8.96 -1.98 -14.72
N ALA A 236 -9.77 -1.56 -13.75
CA ALA A 236 -11.17 -1.18 -13.96
C ALA A 236 -11.41 0.33 -14.20
N ILE A 237 -10.35 1.12 -14.41
CA ILE A 237 -10.47 2.59 -14.47
C ILE A 237 -11.36 3.04 -15.63
N GLU A 238 -11.19 2.45 -16.81
CA GLU A 238 -11.99 2.79 -17.99
C GLU A 238 -13.47 2.43 -17.76
N GLU A 239 -13.74 1.25 -17.20
CA GLU A 239 -15.10 0.81 -16.89
C GLU A 239 -15.79 1.68 -15.84
N VAL A 240 -15.06 2.09 -14.79
CA VAL A 240 -15.57 3.01 -13.76
C VAL A 240 -15.82 4.39 -14.34
N ALA A 241 -14.96 4.88 -15.25
CA ALA A 241 -15.18 6.14 -15.93
C ALA A 241 -16.44 6.10 -16.80
N ASP A 242 -16.61 5.06 -17.63
CA ASP A 242 -17.80 4.86 -18.46
C ASP A 242 -19.08 4.80 -17.60
N LEU A 243 -19.04 4.11 -16.46
CA LEU A 243 -20.16 4.06 -15.52
C LEU A 243 -20.45 5.44 -14.91
N ALA A 244 -19.41 6.15 -14.46
CA ALA A 244 -19.54 7.47 -13.84
C ALA A 244 -20.14 8.49 -14.82
N GLU A 245 -19.69 8.49 -16.08
CA GLU A 245 -20.26 9.31 -17.15
C GLU A 245 -21.70 8.92 -17.47
N GLY A 246 -22.03 7.63 -17.47
CA GLY A 246 -23.42 7.17 -17.66
C GLY A 246 -24.37 7.58 -16.54
N LEU A 247 -23.87 7.77 -15.31
CA LEU A 247 -24.66 8.19 -14.14
C LEU A 247 -24.58 9.70 -13.86
N ASN A 248 -23.69 10.44 -14.52
CA ASN A 248 -23.22 11.76 -14.07
C ASN A 248 -22.85 11.78 -12.57
N ALA A 249 -22.21 10.69 -12.11
CA ALA A 249 -21.89 10.47 -10.71
C ALA A 249 -20.45 10.94 -10.38
N PRO A 250 -20.24 11.62 -9.25
CA PRO A 250 -18.91 11.93 -8.75
C PRO A 250 -18.20 10.65 -8.31
N VAL A 251 -16.88 10.62 -8.53
CA VAL A 251 -16.01 9.50 -8.15
C VAL A 251 -14.99 9.96 -7.14
N ALA A 252 -15.04 9.36 -5.95
CA ALA A 252 -14.08 9.59 -4.88
C ALA A 252 -13.10 8.42 -4.78
N ASN A 253 -11.84 8.72 -4.49
CA ASN A 253 -10.86 7.68 -4.22
C ASN A 253 -11.00 7.20 -2.78
N SER A 254 -10.90 5.90 -2.55
CA SER A 254 -10.85 5.33 -1.21
C SER A 254 -9.61 5.83 -0.48
N TYR A 255 -9.72 5.95 0.85
CA TYR A 255 -8.59 6.36 1.69
C TYR A 255 -7.35 5.51 1.42
N LEU A 256 -6.23 6.19 1.22
CA LEU A 256 -4.91 5.61 0.89
C LEU A 256 -4.80 4.92 -0.48
N HIS A 257 -5.72 5.18 -1.40
CA HIS A 257 -5.69 4.72 -2.79
C HIS A 257 -6.03 5.87 -3.75
N ASN A 258 -5.31 6.99 -3.62
CA ASN A 258 -5.52 8.23 -4.39
C ASN A 258 -5.35 8.06 -5.91
N ASP A 259 -4.81 6.92 -6.32
CA ASP A 259 -4.56 6.47 -7.68
C ASP A 259 -5.63 5.48 -8.21
N SER A 260 -6.68 5.20 -7.43
CA SER A 260 -7.78 4.31 -7.82
C SER A 260 -8.70 4.87 -8.91
N PHE A 261 -8.64 6.17 -9.17
CA PHE A 261 -9.38 6.89 -10.21
C PHE A 261 -8.64 8.20 -10.56
N PRO A 262 -8.47 8.53 -11.85
CA PRO A 262 -7.66 9.66 -12.29
C PRO A 262 -8.26 11.00 -11.85
N ILE A 263 -7.44 11.81 -11.19
CA ILE A 263 -7.87 13.12 -10.66
C ILE A 263 -8.12 14.16 -11.76
N SER A 264 -7.51 13.99 -12.94
CA SER A 264 -7.79 14.82 -14.12
C SER A 264 -9.20 14.60 -14.70
N HIS A 265 -9.86 13.51 -14.31
CA HIS A 265 -11.18 13.19 -14.82
C HIS A 265 -12.22 14.20 -14.31
N PRO A 266 -13.15 14.69 -15.16
CA PRO A 266 -14.02 15.79 -14.76
C PRO A 266 -15.07 15.46 -13.69
N LEU A 267 -15.22 14.18 -13.33
CA LEU A 267 -16.09 13.68 -12.26
C LEU A 267 -15.31 13.29 -11.00
N ALA A 268 -13.98 13.41 -11.00
CA ALA A 268 -13.17 13.11 -9.83
C ALA A 268 -13.36 14.17 -8.74
N VAL A 269 -13.57 13.74 -7.50
CA VAL A 269 -13.68 14.63 -6.33
C VAL A 269 -12.52 14.45 -5.34
N GLY A 270 -11.59 13.54 -5.64
CA GLY A 270 -10.38 13.29 -4.86
C GLY A 270 -10.54 12.27 -3.74
N PRO A 271 -9.52 12.14 -2.86
CA PRO A 271 -9.42 11.05 -1.91
C PRO A 271 -10.23 11.26 -0.64
N LEU A 272 -10.81 10.18 -0.12
CA LEU A 272 -11.53 10.17 1.15
C LEU A 272 -10.60 9.94 2.34
N GLY A 273 -11.16 10.00 3.55
CA GLY A 273 -10.50 9.67 4.80
C GLY A 273 -9.68 10.79 5.42
N TYR A 274 -8.84 10.41 6.37
CA TYR A 274 -8.10 11.36 7.20
C TYR A 274 -7.18 12.24 6.36
N GLY A 275 -7.37 13.56 6.45
CA GLY A 275 -6.64 14.53 5.62
C GLY A 275 -6.91 14.40 4.12
N GLY A 276 -8.08 13.90 3.71
CA GLY A 276 -8.49 13.80 2.31
C GLY A 276 -9.16 15.06 1.75
N SER A 277 -9.88 14.91 0.64
CA SER A 277 -10.63 15.96 -0.06
C SER A 277 -11.92 16.32 0.67
N LYS A 278 -12.06 17.59 1.03
CA LYS A 278 -13.31 18.14 1.57
C LYS A 278 -14.43 18.10 0.52
N ALA A 279 -14.11 18.38 -0.74
CA ALA A 279 -15.07 18.30 -1.84
C ALA A 279 -15.65 16.88 -2.00
N ALA A 280 -14.83 15.84 -1.85
CA ALA A 280 -15.30 14.47 -1.90
C ALA A 280 -16.33 14.19 -0.80
N MET A 281 -16.02 14.57 0.44
CA MET A 281 -16.90 14.33 1.59
C MET A 281 -18.21 15.13 1.48
N GLU A 282 -18.15 16.40 1.10
CA GLU A 282 -19.35 17.24 0.92
C GLU A 282 -20.25 16.67 -0.18
N THR A 283 -19.65 16.29 -1.32
CA THR A 283 -20.41 15.73 -2.45
C THR A 283 -21.05 14.38 -2.11
N LEU A 284 -20.33 13.49 -1.41
CA LEU A 284 -20.86 12.18 -1.03
C LEU A 284 -21.90 12.26 0.09
N SER A 285 -21.89 13.31 0.90
CA SER A 285 -22.89 13.50 1.97
C SER A 285 -24.31 13.71 1.47
N GLU A 286 -24.46 14.16 0.21
CA GLU A 286 -25.75 14.38 -0.44
C GLU A 286 -26.21 13.17 -1.26
N ALA A 287 -25.43 12.07 -1.27
CA ALA A 287 -25.73 10.90 -2.06
C ALA A 287 -26.89 10.09 -1.47
N ASP A 288 -27.80 9.65 -2.34
CA ASP A 288 -28.90 8.73 -1.99
C ASP A 288 -28.56 7.28 -2.34
N CYS A 289 -27.55 7.06 -3.20
CA CYS A 289 -26.99 5.75 -3.49
C CYS A 289 -25.46 5.84 -3.63
N VAL A 290 -24.74 4.95 -2.96
CA VAL A 290 -23.27 4.88 -3.00
C VAL A 290 -22.86 3.54 -3.60
N LEU A 291 -22.12 3.57 -4.71
CA LEU A 291 -21.48 2.41 -5.29
C LEU A 291 -20.01 2.34 -4.87
N ALA A 292 -19.67 1.38 -4.02
CA ALA A 292 -18.30 1.08 -3.65
C ALA A 292 -17.72 0.02 -4.61
N VAL A 293 -16.72 0.38 -5.41
CA VAL A 293 -16.08 -0.49 -6.39
C VAL A 293 -14.70 -0.91 -5.86
N GLY A 294 -14.51 -2.19 -5.57
CA GLY A 294 -13.22 -2.71 -5.11
C GLY A 294 -12.77 -2.09 -3.79
N SER A 295 -13.72 -1.75 -2.92
CA SER A 295 -13.45 -1.10 -1.64
C SER A 295 -14.17 -1.82 -0.51
N ARG A 296 -13.42 -2.15 0.55
CA ARG A 296 -13.96 -2.69 1.80
C ARG A 296 -14.60 -1.64 2.71
N LEU A 297 -14.73 -0.39 2.24
CA LEU A 297 -15.31 0.72 3.00
C LEU A 297 -14.70 0.83 4.40
N SER A 298 -13.36 0.93 4.46
CA SER A 298 -12.63 0.82 5.71
C SER A 298 -13.13 1.84 6.75
N GLY A 299 -13.32 1.39 7.99
CA GLY A 299 -13.84 2.26 9.05
C GLY A 299 -12.97 3.50 9.30
N PHE A 300 -11.66 3.45 9.01
CA PHE A 300 -10.77 4.60 9.11
C PHE A 300 -10.95 5.58 7.94
N GLY A 301 -11.21 5.08 6.73
CA GLY A 301 -11.46 5.91 5.56
C GLY A 301 -12.80 6.62 5.57
N LEU A 302 -13.77 6.13 6.35
CA LEU A 302 -15.11 6.69 6.48
C LEU A 302 -15.29 7.60 7.72
N LEU A 303 -14.20 7.98 8.37
CA LEU A 303 -14.32 8.78 9.59
C LEU A 303 -14.82 10.20 9.31
N PRO A 304 -15.57 10.78 10.27
CA PRO A 304 -15.92 12.19 10.23
C PRO A 304 -14.68 13.08 10.13
N GLN A 305 -14.75 14.08 9.26
CA GLN A 305 -13.65 15.02 9.02
C GLN A 305 -14.22 16.42 8.80
N TYR A 306 -13.41 17.46 9.01
CA TYR A 306 -13.83 18.86 8.83
C TYR A 306 -15.05 19.25 9.68
N GLY A 307 -15.31 18.53 10.78
CA GLY A 307 -16.49 18.73 11.64
C GLY A 307 -17.80 18.20 11.05
N MET A 308 -17.72 17.35 10.02
CA MET A 308 -18.85 16.76 9.31
C MET A 308 -18.82 15.24 9.44
N ASP A 309 -19.95 14.67 9.84
CA ASP A 309 -20.24 13.25 9.62
C ASP A 309 -20.87 13.12 8.24
N TRP A 310 -20.07 12.68 7.27
CA TRP A 310 -20.35 12.86 5.85
C TRP A 310 -20.84 11.59 5.17
N PHE A 311 -20.64 10.42 5.76
CA PHE A 311 -21.08 9.19 5.12
C PHE A 311 -22.60 9.04 5.32
N PRO A 312 -23.40 8.97 4.25
CA PRO A 312 -24.86 9.06 4.37
C PRO A 312 -25.46 7.83 5.07
N GLU A 313 -26.26 8.04 6.13
CA GLU A 313 -26.89 6.95 6.91
C GLU A 313 -28.07 6.30 6.18
N ASP A 314 -28.80 7.08 5.36
CA ASP A 314 -30.04 6.66 4.68
C ASP A 314 -29.81 6.24 3.22
N ALA A 315 -28.57 6.27 2.72
CA ALA A 315 -28.26 5.93 1.33
C ALA A 315 -28.24 4.41 1.09
N ASP A 316 -28.68 4.01 -0.11
CA ASP A 316 -28.54 2.63 -0.58
C ASP A 316 -27.08 2.36 -0.97
N VAL A 317 -26.39 1.50 -0.21
CA VAL A 317 -24.99 1.14 -0.49
C VAL A 317 -24.91 -0.15 -1.29
N VAL A 318 -24.35 -0.06 -2.50
CA VAL A 318 -23.99 -1.20 -3.34
C VAL A 318 -22.48 -1.41 -3.25
N GLN A 319 -22.03 -2.62 -2.92
CA GLN A 319 -20.60 -2.92 -2.76
C GLN A 319 -20.17 -4.03 -3.73
N ILE A 320 -19.13 -3.78 -4.52
CA ILE A 320 -18.44 -4.73 -5.39
C ILE A 320 -17.09 -5.07 -4.75
N ASP A 321 -16.84 -6.36 -4.52
CA ASP A 321 -15.55 -6.86 -4.04
C ASP A 321 -15.26 -8.25 -4.59
N ALA A 322 -13.99 -8.57 -4.83
CA ALA A 322 -13.58 -9.91 -5.24
C ALA A 322 -13.68 -10.90 -4.08
N ASP A 323 -13.41 -10.44 -2.85
CA ASP A 323 -13.53 -11.24 -1.63
C ASP A 323 -14.90 -11.00 -0.97
N GLY A 324 -15.74 -12.03 -1.04
CA GLY A 324 -17.07 -12.02 -0.41
C GLY A 324 -17.05 -11.82 1.11
N SER A 325 -15.91 -12.03 1.78
CA SER A 325 -15.74 -11.78 3.22
C SER A 325 -15.66 -10.29 3.58
N GLN A 326 -15.36 -9.41 2.61
CA GLN A 326 -15.32 -7.95 2.82
C GLN A 326 -16.68 -7.28 2.66
N ILE A 327 -17.66 -7.95 2.05
CA ILE A 327 -19.00 -7.40 1.82
C ILE A 327 -19.71 -7.15 3.16
N GLY A 328 -20.06 -5.90 3.43
CA GLY A 328 -20.79 -5.51 4.64
C GLY A 328 -20.00 -5.65 5.94
N ARG A 329 -18.66 -5.68 5.87
CA ARG A 329 -17.79 -5.90 7.05
C ARG A 329 -17.82 -4.74 8.04
N THR A 330 -17.84 -3.50 7.55
CA THR A 330 -17.74 -2.26 8.34
C THR A 330 -19.04 -1.47 8.33
N THR A 331 -19.69 -1.42 7.16
CA THR A 331 -20.88 -0.61 6.91
C THR A 331 -22.01 -1.51 6.43
N ARG A 332 -23.25 -1.13 6.73
CA ARG A 332 -24.42 -1.83 6.18
C ARG A 332 -24.44 -1.65 4.66
N VAL A 333 -24.60 -2.75 3.94
CA VAL A 333 -24.80 -2.78 2.49
C VAL A 333 -26.22 -3.24 2.17
N GLU A 334 -26.83 -2.60 1.19
CA GLU A 334 -28.13 -3.03 0.67
C GLU A 334 -27.94 -4.17 -0.33
N LEU A 335 -26.90 -4.09 -1.17
CA LEU A 335 -26.57 -5.12 -2.14
C LEU A 335 -25.07 -5.36 -2.26
N GLY A 336 -24.66 -6.62 -2.14
CA GLY A 336 -23.28 -7.06 -2.32
C GLY A 336 -23.08 -7.89 -3.58
N LEU A 337 -22.12 -7.47 -4.40
CA LEU A 337 -21.69 -8.08 -5.65
C LEU A 337 -20.29 -8.68 -5.44
N VAL A 338 -20.17 -10.00 -5.60
CA VAL A 338 -18.90 -10.72 -5.43
C VAL A 338 -18.36 -11.09 -6.80
N GLY A 339 -17.22 -10.52 -7.19
CA GLY A 339 -16.60 -10.74 -8.49
C GLY A 339 -15.54 -9.67 -8.82
N ASP A 340 -14.88 -9.85 -9.95
CA ASP A 340 -13.90 -8.90 -10.49
C ASP A 340 -14.55 -7.52 -10.71
N ALA A 341 -13.85 -6.46 -10.33
CA ALA A 341 -14.39 -5.10 -10.37
C ALA A 341 -14.64 -4.63 -11.81
N ALA A 342 -13.70 -4.87 -12.74
CA ALA A 342 -13.84 -4.45 -14.13
C ALA A 342 -14.97 -5.21 -14.83
N GLU A 343 -15.01 -6.53 -14.68
CA GLU A 343 -16.08 -7.34 -15.28
C GLU A 343 -17.46 -7.00 -14.71
N THR A 344 -17.56 -6.79 -13.40
CA THR A 344 -18.82 -6.46 -12.74
C THR A 344 -19.31 -5.07 -13.12
N VAL A 345 -18.43 -4.06 -13.14
CA VAL A 345 -18.80 -2.70 -13.57
C VAL A 345 -19.18 -2.70 -15.05
N ARG A 346 -18.46 -3.41 -15.92
CA ARG A 346 -18.82 -3.53 -17.34
C ARG A 346 -20.21 -4.14 -17.55
N ALA A 347 -20.54 -5.18 -16.79
CA ALA A 347 -21.85 -5.80 -16.82
C ALA A 347 -22.95 -4.85 -16.31
N LEU A 348 -22.65 -4.09 -15.26
CA LEU A 348 -23.54 -3.09 -14.67
C LEU A 348 -23.84 -1.94 -15.64
N THR A 349 -22.81 -1.35 -16.25
CA THR A 349 -22.94 -0.28 -17.24
C THR A 349 -23.82 -0.71 -18.42
N GLY A 350 -23.68 -1.96 -18.87
CA GLY A 350 -24.49 -2.52 -19.95
C GLY A 350 -25.99 -2.69 -19.63
N GLN A 351 -26.37 -2.63 -18.35
CA GLN A 351 -27.74 -2.82 -17.87
C GLN A 351 -28.39 -1.53 -17.34
N LEU A 352 -27.66 -0.41 -17.31
CA LEU A 352 -28.23 0.88 -16.92
C LEU A 352 -29.35 1.33 -17.86
N ASP A 353 -30.37 1.99 -17.31
CA ASP A 353 -31.41 2.61 -18.12
C ASP A 353 -30.81 3.77 -18.93
N ALA A 354 -31.24 3.92 -20.19
CA ALA A 354 -30.78 5.00 -21.07
C ALA A 354 -31.15 6.42 -20.58
N SER A 355 -31.98 6.52 -19.54
CA SER A 355 -32.34 7.76 -18.86
C SER A 355 -31.62 8.00 -17.53
N ALA A 356 -30.74 7.09 -17.12
CA ALA A 356 -29.82 7.33 -16.01
C ALA A 356 -28.90 8.53 -16.35
N GLY A 357 -28.60 9.41 -15.37
CA GLY A 357 -27.65 10.52 -15.54
C GLY A 357 -28.11 11.69 -16.42
N ALA A 358 -29.29 12.27 -16.19
CA ALA A 358 -29.90 13.21 -17.14
C ALA A 358 -29.55 14.72 -16.99
N SER A 359 -28.62 15.12 -16.11
CA SER A 359 -28.37 16.55 -15.83
C SER A 359 -26.92 16.97 -16.06
N ASP A 360 -26.67 17.77 -17.10
CA ASP A 360 -25.37 18.43 -17.36
C ASP A 360 -25.00 19.42 -16.23
N ASP A 361 -26.00 19.99 -15.55
CA ASP A 361 -25.80 20.97 -14.47
C ASP A 361 -25.00 20.34 -13.30
N ARG A 362 -25.18 19.04 -13.06
CA ARG A 362 -24.52 18.31 -11.98
C ARG A 362 -23.02 18.11 -12.22
N ILE A 363 -22.61 17.86 -13.46
CA ILE A 363 -21.19 17.70 -13.81
C ILE A 363 -20.44 19.00 -13.49
N GLU A 364 -21.05 20.14 -13.81
CA GLU A 364 -20.48 21.45 -13.55
C GLU A 364 -20.45 21.79 -12.04
N GLU A 365 -21.43 21.32 -11.26
CA GLU A 365 -21.40 21.41 -9.79
C GLU A 365 -20.24 20.61 -9.19
N ILE A 366 -20.05 19.37 -9.62
CA ILE A 366 -18.94 18.49 -9.17
C ILE A 366 -17.58 19.12 -9.46
N ARG A 367 -17.39 19.60 -10.70
CA ARG A 367 -16.15 20.28 -11.11
C ARG A 367 -15.87 21.51 -10.26
N ARG A 368 -16.91 22.30 -9.98
CA ARG A 368 -16.78 23.50 -9.15
C ARG A 368 -16.41 23.16 -7.72
N ALA A 369 -17.05 22.15 -7.13
CA ALA A 369 -16.73 21.70 -5.78
C ALA A 369 -15.25 21.30 -5.64
N TYR A 370 -14.72 20.53 -6.61
CA TYR A 370 -13.30 20.16 -6.60
C TYR A 370 -12.37 21.37 -6.82
N ALA A 371 -12.71 22.26 -7.77
CA ALA A 371 -11.92 23.46 -8.04
C ALA A 371 -11.85 24.40 -6.83
N ASP A 372 -12.98 24.64 -6.16
CA ASP A 372 -13.07 25.48 -4.96
C ASP A 372 -12.22 24.88 -3.82
N TRP A 373 -12.23 23.55 -3.66
CA TRP A 373 -11.36 22.88 -2.70
C TRP A 373 -9.87 23.01 -3.02
N LYS A 374 -9.50 22.91 -4.31
CA LYS A 374 -8.11 23.09 -4.74
C LYS A 374 -7.62 24.52 -4.49
N GLU A 375 -8.47 25.52 -4.70
CA GLU A 375 -8.19 26.92 -4.36
C GLU A 375 -8.02 27.08 -2.84
N GLU A 376 -8.89 26.49 -2.02
CA GLU A 376 -8.78 26.49 -0.55
C GLU A 376 -7.44 25.88 -0.09
N LEU A 377 -7.02 24.75 -0.68
CA LEU A 377 -5.74 24.10 -0.40
C LEU A 377 -4.55 24.98 -0.76
N GLU A 378 -4.59 25.65 -1.92
CA GLU A 378 -3.55 26.57 -2.34
C GLU A 378 -3.43 27.73 -1.36
N GLU A 379 -4.55 28.39 -1.03
CA GLU A 379 -4.58 29.52 -0.08
C GLU A 379 -4.03 29.14 1.30
N MET A 380 -4.37 27.96 1.82
CA MET A 380 -3.86 27.45 3.10
C MET A 380 -2.36 27.12 3.07
N SER A 381 -1.77 26.99 1.88
CA SER A 381 -0.39 26.57 1.68
C SER A 381 0.53 27.72 1.29
N GLN A 382 -0.02 28.87 0.87
CA GLN A 382 0.73 30.07 0.50
C GLN A 382 1.26 30.83 1.75
N THR A 383 2.38 30.35 2.28
CA THR A 383 3.12 31.02 3.37
C THR A 383 4.62 30.96 3.13
N ASP A 384 5.33 32.03 3.51
CA ASP A 384 6.81 32.14 3.45
C ASP A 384 7.43 32.01 4.86
N GLN A 385 6.75 31.32 5.78
CA GLN A 385 7.20 31.10 7.16
C GLN A 385 8.49 30.26 7.21
N THR A 386 9.34 30.58 8.19
CA THR A 386 10.53 29.81 8.57
C THR A 386 10.52 29.56 10.08
N PRO A 387 10.65 28.31 10.58
CA PRO A 387 10.74 27.03 9.84
C PRO A 387 9.56 26.78 8.90
N ILE A 388 9.73 25.93 7.89
CA ILE A 388 8.76 25.80 6.79
C ILE A 388 7.44 25.22 7.30
N HIS A 389 6.33 25.85 6.95
CA HIS A 389 5.01 25.32 7.30
C HIS A 389 4.77 23.96 6.58
N PRO A 390 4.31 22.89 7.27
CA PRO A 390 4.15 21.57 6.66
C PRO A 390 3.29 21.53 5.39
N ARG A 391 2.19 22.32 5.34
CA ARG A 391 1.35 22.46 4.13
C ARG A 391 2.10 23.05 2.94
N ARG A 392 2.93 24.07 3.18
CA ARG A 392 3.75 24.69 2.15
C ARG A 392 4.74 23.66 1.60
N ALA A 393 5.37 22.88 2.49
CA ALA A 393 6.27 21.80 2.11
C ALA A 393 5.58 20.75 1.22
N LEU A 394 4.39 20.27 1.62
CA LEU A 394 3.63 19.28 0.86
C LEU A 394 3.16 19.81 -0.49
N TRP A 395 2.67 21.06 -0.55
CA TRP A 395 2.26 21.70 -1.79
C TRP A 395 3.43 21.80 -2.78
N ASP A 396 4.56 22.37 -2.35
CA ASP A 396 5.72 22.57 -3.23
C ASP A 396 6.36 21.24 -3.66
N VAL A 397 6.34 20.22 -2.79
CA VAL A 397 6.78 18.86 -3.14
C VAL A 397 5.84 18.24 -4.17
N ALA A 398 4.52 18.26 -3.94
CA ALA A 398 3.53 17.68 -4.84
C ALA A 398 3.58 18.30 -6.24
N GLN A 399 3.74 19.63 -6.33
CA GLN A 399 3.87 20.34 -7.61
C GLN A 399 5.20 20.05 -8.34
N ALA A 400 6.23 19.60 -7.63
CA ALA A 400 7.51 19.24 -8.22
C ALA A 400 7.56 17.78 -8.72
N LEU A 401 6.55 16.95 -8.41
CA LEU A 401 6.52 15.56 -8.84
C LEU A 401 6.13 15.44 -10.32
N PRO A 402 6.88 14.68 -11.13
CA PRO A 402 6.43 14.27 -12.46
C PRO A 402 5.13 13.44 -12.41
N GLU A 403 4.32 13.49 -13.48
CA GLU A 403 2.99 12.84 -13.56
C GLU A 403 3.00 11.32 -13.27
N ASN A 404 4.09 10.61 -13.61
CA ASN A 404 4.22 9.16 -13.42
C ASN A 404 5.03 8.78 -12.17
N THR A 405 5.12 9.67 -11.18
CA THR A 405 5.90 9.39 -9.98
C THR A 405 5.18 8.41 -9.07
N MET A 406 5.87 7.32 -8.71
CA MET A 406 5.48 6.44 -7.62
C MET A 406 5.79 7.12 -6.30
N VAL A 407 4.79 7.31 -5.45
CA VAL A 407 4.94 7.95 -4.15
C VAL A 407 4.57 6.98 -3.05
N SER A 408 5.50 6.74 -2.15
CA SER A 408 5.22 6.04 -0.89
C SER A 408 5.10 7.02 0.27
N THR A 409 4.23 6.71 1.23
CA THR A 409 4.02 7.55 2.41
C THR A 409 4.19 6.75 3.70
N ASP A 410 4.88 7.36 4.65
CA ASP A 410 4.96 6.85 6.01
C ASP A 410 3.76 7.32 6.83
N ILE A 411 3.74 7.04 8.12
CA ILE A 411 2.65 7.43 9.01
C ILE A 411 3.09 8.53 9.96
N GLY A 412 2.29 9.58 10.04
CA GLY A 412 2.54 10.76 10.88
C GLY A 412 1.75 11.96 10.36
N ASN A 413 1.79 13.08 11.06
CA ASN A 413 0.97 14.26 10.69
C ASN A 413 1.19 14.73 9.26
N THR A 414 2.44 14.99 8.87
CA THR A 414 2.76 15.48 7.52
C THR A 414 2.47 14.44 6.45
N CYS A 415 2.77 13.16 6.69
CA CYS A 415 2.53 12.10 5.71
C CYS A 415 1.04 11.77 5.54
N SER A 416 0.27 11.80 6.63
CA SER A 416 -1.18 11.69 6.58
C SER A 416 -1.83 12.87 5.87
N LEU A 417 -1.31 14.09 6.06
CA LEU A 417 -1.78 15.27 5.33
C LEU A 417 -1.47 15.19 3.83
N ALA A 418 -0.39 14.53 3.44
CA ALA A 418 -0.04 14.36 2.04
C ALA A 418 -1.20 13.78 1.21
N ASN A 419 -2.12 13.05 1.84
CA ASN A 419 -3.35 12.55 1.23
C ASN A 419 -4.17 13.65 0.51
N ALA A 420 -4.23 14.89 1.02
CA ALA A 420 -4.96 16.00 0.37
C ALA A 420 -4.18 16.64 -0.79
N TYR A 421 -2.87 16.45 -0.85
CA TYR A 421 -1.97 17.15 -1.77
C TYR A 421 -1.48 16.27 -2.92
N LEU A 422 -1.45 14.95 -2.72
CA LEU A 422 -1.02 13.98 -3.71
C LEU A 422 -2.15 13.68 -4.70
N GLU A 423 -1.91 14.05 -5.95
CA GLU A 423 -2.79 13.91 -7.10
C GLU A 423 -2.17 12.88 -8.06
N PHE A 424 -2.96 11.89 -8.51
CA PHE A 424 -2.51 10.85 -9.43
C PHE A 424 -3.50 10.65 -10.57
N ASP A 425 -2.96 10.42 -11.77
CA ASP A 425 -3.73 10.05 -12.96
C ASP A 425 -3.54 8.58 -13.37
N ASN A 426 -2.49 7.93 -12.87
CA ASN A 426 -2.18 6.55 -13.24
C ASN A 426 -2.24 5.62 -12.01
N PRO A 427 -2.83 4.42 -12.15
CA PRO A 427 -2.93 3.44 -11.08
C PRO A 427 -1.57 2.86 -10.68
N GLY A 428 -1.47 2.41 -9.42
CA GLY A 428 -0.28 1.80 -8.85
C GLY A 428 0.79 2.82 -8.45
N ASN A 429 0.53 4.12 -8.58
CA ASN A 429 1.49 5.17 -8.25
C ASN A 429 1.47 5.57 -6.78
N PHE A 430 0.48 5.14 -5.99
CA PHE A 430 0.43 5.44 -4.56
C PHE A 430 0.65 4.19 -3.70
N LEU A 431 1.71 4.23 -2.89
CA LEU A 431 2.18 3.11 -2.06
C LEU A 431 2.05 3.49 -0.59
N ALA A 432 0.89 3.24 0.00
CA ALA A 432 0.62 3.64 1.37
C ALA A 432 0.96 2.52 2.37
N ALA A 433 1.33 2.88 3.61
CA ALA A 433 1.45 1.93 4.73
C ALA A 433 0.09 1.33 5.20
N GLY A 434 -0.99 1.67 4.48
CA GLY A 434 -2.36 1.22 4.66
C GLY A 434 -2.86 1.30 6.10
N THR A 435 -3.71 0.34 6.47
CA THR A 435 -4.40 0.39 7.77
C THR A 435 -3.62 -0.21 8.93
N TYR A 436 -2.51 -0.91 8.65
CA TYR A 436 -1.61 -1.34 9.72
C TYR A 436 -0.88 -0.15 10.35
N GLY A 437 -0.61 0.88 9.53
CA GLY A 437 -0.15 2.17 10.02
C GLY A 437 1.24 2.13 10.65
N ASN A 438 2.15 1.28 10.16
CA ASN A 438 3.47 1.13 10.76
C ASN A 438 4.47 2.19 10.28
N CYS A 439 5.20 2.79 11.22
CA CYS A 439 6.31 3.67 10.88
C CYS A 439 7.48 2.93 10.21
N GLY A 440 8.16 3.58 9.26
CA GLY A 440 9.34 3.05 8.57
C GLY A 440 9.01 2.18 7.35
N PHE A 441 7.83 2.35 6.77
CA PHE A 441 7.38 1.63 5.56
C PHE A 441 7.91 2.26 4.28
N ALA A 442 7.78 3.59 4.16
CA ALA A 442 7.81 4.31 2.89
C ALA A 442 9.09 4.06 2.07
N TYR A 443 10.26 4.27 2.66
CA TYR A 443 11.50 4.19 1.91
C TYR A 443 11.79 2.76 1.39
N GLY A 444 11.46 1.74 2.18
CA GLY A 444 11.55 0.34 1.74
C GLY A 444 10.60 0.06 0.57
N ALA A 445 9.34 0.48 0.68
CA ALA A 445 8.35 0.33 -0.39
C ALA A 445 8.76 1.08 -1.68
N ALA A 446 9.27 2.30 -1.58
CA ALA A 446 9.75 3.08 -2.72
C ALA A 446 10.94 2.43 -3.44
N ILE A 447 11.86 1.80 -2.69
CA ILE A 447 12.96 1.02 -3.28
C ILE A 447 12.38 -0.16 -4.06
N GLY A 448 11.47 -0.92 -3.44
CA GLY A 448 10.80 -2.06 -4.08
C GLY A 448 10.07 -1.67 -5.36
N ALA A 449 9.34 -0.56 -5.32
CA ALA A 449 8.61 -0.02 -6.46
C ALA A 449 9.54 0.45 -7.60
N LYS A 450 10.68 1.08 -7.27
CA LYS A 450 11.68 1.47 -8.27
C LYS A 450 12.35 0.24 -8.92
N VAL A 451 12.44 -0.87 -8.21
CA VAL A 451 12.91 -2.14 -8.78
C VAL A 451 11.87 -2.75 -9.71
N ALA A 452 10.58 -2.67 -9.37
CA ALA A 452 9.48 -3.11 -10.24
C ALA A 452 9.36 -2.27 -11.51
N ARG A 453 9.47 -0.94 -11.39
CA ARG A 453 9.34 0.01 -12.49
C ARG A 453 10.58 0.92 -12.56
N PRO A 454 11.68 0.45 -13.17
CA PRO A 454 12.95 1.16 -13.18
C PRO A 454 12.92 2.49 -13.94
N ASP A 455 11.99 2.66 -14.89
CA ASP A 455 11.87 3.88 -15.69
C ASP A 455 11.06 5.00 -15.01
N ASP A 456 10.18 4.65 -14.06
CA ASP A 456 9.30 5.62 -13.38
C ASP A 456 9.99 6.24 -12.15
N PRO A 457 9.87 7.55 -11.88
CA PRO A 457 10.39 8.16 -10.67
C PRO A 457 9.77 7.52 -9.41
N SER A 458 10.57 7.36 -8.34
CA SER A 458 10.10 6.80 -7.06
C SER A 458 10.50 7.72 -5.91
N VAL A 459 9.50 8.17 -5.14
CA VAL A 459 9.66 9.14 -4.06
C VAL A 459 9.05 8.59 -2.76
N ALA A 460 9.77 8.72 -1.66
CA ALA A 460 9.29 8.37 -0.32
C ALA A 460 9.08 9.62 0.53
N LEU A 461 7.86 9.83 1.01
CA LEU A 461 7.52 10.88 1.96
C LEU A 461 7.62 10.31 3.38
N VAL A 462 8.57 10.80 4.16
CA VAL A 462 8.91 10.23 5.47
C VAL A 462 9.03 11.33 6.53
N GLY A 463 8.47 11.10 7.72
CA GLY A 463 8.77 11.94 8.89
C GLY A 463 10.16 11.61 9.46
N ASP A 464 10.84 12.57 10.08
CA ASP A 464 12.16 12.37 10.72
C ASP A 464 12.21 11.21 11.73
N GLY A 465 11.17 11.05 12.56
CA GLY A 465 11.09 9.93 13.50
C GLY A 465 11.07 8.57 12.79
N ALA A 466 10.26 8.43 11.74
CA ALA A 466 10.20 7.21 10.94
C ALA A 466 11.47 7.01 10.10
N TRP A 467 12.08 8.10 9.61
CA TRP A 467 13.34 8.07 8.88
C TRP A 467 14.48 7.50 9.73
N GLY A 468 14.57 7.95 10.99
CA GLY A 468 15.55 7.47 11.96
C GLY A 468 15.40 6.00 12.40
N MET A 469 14.32 5.33 11.98
CA MET A 469 14.15 3.89 12.13
C MET A 469 14.95 3.15 11.05
N GLN A 470 14.29 2.35 10.20
CA GLN A 470 15.00 1.42 9.33
C GLN A 470 15.29 2.03 7.96
N SER A 471 14.59 3.12 7.60
CA SER A 471 14.72 3.82 6.31
C SER A 471 16.14 4.34 6.09
N LEU A 472 16.73 5.00 7.10
CA LEU A 472 18.10 5.54 7.02
C LEU A 472 19.14 4.48 6.61
N ASN A 473 18.99 3.24 7.09
CA ASN A 473 19.96 2.18 6.81
C ASN A 473 19.92 1.74 5.34
N GLU A 474 18.76 1.78 4.70
CA GLU A 474 18.62 1.30 3.31
C GLU A 474 19.14 2.29 2.27
N VAL A 475 19.54 3.50 2.65
CA VAL A 475 20.28 4.40 1.74
C VAL A 475 21.53 3.71 1.23
N MET A 476 22.21 2.93 2.10
CA MET A 476 23.35 2.10 1.70
C MET A 476 22.99 0.99 0.71
N THR A 477 21.75 0.48 0.77
CA THR A 477 21.24 -0.52 -0.19
C THR A 477 20.98 0.15 -1.53
N ALA A 478 20.25 1.27 -1.54
CA ALA A 478 19.97 2.03 -2.76
C ALA A 478 21.24 2.47 -3.49
N VAL A 479 22.26 2.95 -2.75
CA VAL A 479 23.57 3.32 -3.32
C VAL A 479 24.33 2.11 -3.86
N ARG A 480 24.35 0.98 -3.13
CA ARG A 480 25.06 -0.23 -3.59
C ARG A 480 24.44 -0.84 -4.84
N GLU A 481 23.11 -0.81 -4.91
CA GLU A 481 22.31 -1.46 -5.93
C GLU A 481 21.93 -0.53 -7.09
N ASP A 482 22.41 0.73 -7.05
CA ASP A 482 22.16 1.79 -8.05
C ASP A 482 20.66 2.02 -8.30
N ILE A 483 19.90 2.21 -7.22
CA ILE A 483 18.45 2.40 -7.25
C ILE A 483 18.14 3.89 -6.98
N PRO A 484 17.80 4.70 -7.99
CA PRO A 484 17.61 6.13 -7.83
C PRO A 484 16.23 6.45 -7.25
N VAL A 485 16.09 6.19 -5.95
CA VAL A 485 14.94 6.55 -5.13
C VAL A 485 15.21 7.87 -4.40
N VAL A 486 14.20 8.73 -4.33
CA VAL A 486 14.29 10.02 -3.61
C VAL A 486 13.52 9.93 -2.30
N ALA A 487 14.16 10.18 -1.17
CA ALA A 487 13.50 10.35 0.12
C ALA A 487 13.29 11.83 0.43
N VAL A 488 12.06 12.23 0.71
CA VAL A 488 11.72 13.55 1.26
C VAL A 488 11.47 13.39 2.75
N VAL A 489 12.40 13.91 3.56
CA VAL A 489 12.35 13.80 5.03
C VAL A 489 11.83 15.09 5.62
N PHE A 490 10.61 15.06 6.16
CA PHE A 490 10.03 16.18 6.89
C PHE A 490 10.57 16.19 8.32
N ASN A 491 11.53 17.08 8.60
CA ASN A 491 12.21 17.16 9.88
C ASN A 491 11.66 18.29 10.75
N ASN A 492 10.70 17.95 11.61
CA ASN A 492 10.13 18.82 12.63
C ASN A 492 10.70 18.56 14.04
N MET A 493 11.63 17.60 14.20
CA MET A 493 12.27 17.22 15.47
C MET A 493 11.30 16.61 16.49
N GLU A 494 10.25 15.93 16.04
CA GLU A 494 9.23 15.37 16.94
C GLU A 494 8.38 14.25 16.32
N TRP A 495 7.85 13.38 17.17
CA TRP A 495 6.69 12.52 16.85
C TRP A 495 5.41 13.36 16.81
N GLY A 496 5.23 14.14 15.74
CA GLY A 496 4.20 15.18 15.65
C GLY A 496 2.77 14.69 15.90
N ALA A 497 2.40 13.51 15.41
CA ALA A 497 1.07 12.93 15.65
C ALA A 497 0.80 12.70 17.14
N GLU A 498 1.75 12.08 17.84
CA GLU A 498 1.63 11.82 19.27
C GLU A 498 1.76 13.09 20.11
N LYS A 499 2.58 14.04 19.66
CA LYS A 499 2.70 15.34 20.32
C LYS A 499 1.39 16.13 20.22
N GLN A 500 0.70 16.05 19.09
CA GLN A 500 -0.60 16.68 18.91
C GLN A 500 -1.69 16.03 19.78
N ASN A 501 -1.66 14.70 19.98
CA ASN A 501 -2.50 14.04 20.98
C ASN A 501 -2.19 14.59 22.40
N GLN A 502 -0.92 14.80 22.73
CA GLN A 502 -0.50 15.37 24.02
C GLN A 502 -0.90 16.84 24.21
N TYR A 503 -0.92 17.62 23.13
CA TYR A 503 -1.46 18.98 23.11
C TYR A 503 -2.95 18.99 23.47
N TRP A 504 -3.77 18.27 22.70
CA TRP A 504 -5.23 18.33 22.83
C TRP A 504 -5.79 17.65 24.09
N PHE A 505 -5.31 16.46 24.43
CA PHE A 505 -5.90 15.66 25.52
C PHE A 505 -5.12 15.76 26.83
N TYR A 506 -3.88 16.26 26.79
CA TYR A 506 -2.99 16.23 27.94
C TYR A 506 -2.37 17.58 28.28
N ASN A 507 -2.98 18.70 27.88
CA ASN A 507 -2.59 20.07 28.28
C ASN A 507 -1.08 20.35 28.08
N ASP A 508 -0.57 20.08 26.88
CA ASP A 508 0.80 20.39 26.47
C ASP A 508 1.89 19.67 27.29
N ARG A 509 1.53 18.54 27.92
CA ARG A 509 2.47 17.71 28.68
C ARG A 509 3.21 16.77 27.73
N PHE A 510 4.26 17.28 27.11
CA PHE A 510 5.04 16.52 26.14
C PHE A 510 5.94 15.48 26.82
N VAL A 511 5.74 14.20 26.50
CA VAL A 511 6.49 13.06 27.06
C VAL A 511 6.83 12.07 25.96
N GLY A 512 8.13 11.94 25.67
CA GLY A 512 8.65 10.97 24.70
C GLY A 512 8.40 11.31 23.22
N THR A 513 7.86 12.50 22.95
CA THR A 513 7.51 12.96 21.60
C THR A 513 8.57 13.83 20.97
N ASP A 514 9.36 14.56 21.76
CA ASP A 514 10.44 15.40 21.23
C ASP A 514 11.64 14.54 20.82
N LEU A 515 12.17 14.82 19.63
CA LEU A 515 13.39 14.23 19.06
C LEU A 515 14.49 15.30 18.98
N PRO A 516 14.93 15.85 20.12
CA PRO A 516 15.97 16.87 20.10
C PRO A 516 17.26 16.27 19.55
N GLU A 517 18.01 17.08 18.80
CA GLU A 517 19.32 16.73 18.27
C GLU A 517 19.30 15.68 17.14
N ASN A 518 18.18 15.53 16.39
CA ASN A 518 18.25 14.77 15.13
C ASN A 518 19.41 15.30 14.27
N PRO A 519 20.24 14.41 13.71
CA PRO A 519 21.37 14.81 12.88
C PRO A 519 20.88 15.42 11.56
N ASP A 520 21.81 16.04 10.83
CA ASP A 520 21.57 16.44 9.44
C ASP A 520 21.51 15.18 8.57
N PHE A 521 20.31 14.82 8.14
CA PHE A 521 20.08 13.59 7.37
C PHE A 521 20.60 13.72 5.94
N ALA A 522 20.62 14.93 5.38
CA ALA A 522 21.23 15.19 4.09
C ALA A 522 22.76 15.00 4.13
N GLU A 523 23.44 15.41 5.21
CA GLU A 523 24.86 15.14 5.43
C GLU A 523 25.13 13.64 5.58
N ILE A 524 24.32 12.93 6.36
CA ILE A 524 24.44 11.47 6.49
C ILE A 524 24.25 10.77 5.14
N ALA A 525 23.30 11.21 4.33
CA ALA A 525 23.07 10.66 2.99
C ALA A 525 24.32 10.81 2.10
N ARG A 526 24.97 11.99 2.11
CA ARG A 526 26.23 12.22 1.38
C ARG A 526 27.35 11.32 1.89
N ASP A 527 27.45 11.13 3.21
CA ASP A 527 28.44 10.22 3.81
C ASP A 527 28.19 8.74 3.43
N MET A 528 26.93 8.37 3.19
CA MET A 528 26.54 7.06 2.67
C MET A 528 26.73 6.90 1.16
N GLY A 529 27.00 8.00 0.44
CA GLY A 529 27.22 8.03 -1.01
C GLY A 529 26.00 8.38 -1.85
N ALA A 530 24.92 8.84 -1.23
CA ALA A 530 23.72 9.34 -1.90
C ALA A 530 23.79 10.85 -2.16
N HIS A 531 22.95 11.36 -3.05
CA HIS A 531 22.69 12.78 -3.17
C HIS A 531 21.97 13.26 -1.90
N GLY A 532 22.40 14.39 -1.32
CA GLY A 532 21.80 14.90 -0.09
C GLY A 532 21.64 16.40 -0.18
N THR A 533 20.43 16.89 0.06
CA THR A 533 20.11 18.32 0.07
C THR A 533 19.25 18.66 1.27
N ARG A 534 19.63 19.71 2.00
CA ARG A 534 18.87 20.23 3.12
C ARG A 534 18.23 21.55 2.73
N VAL A 535 16.94 21.67 3.01
CA VAL A 535 16.08 22.79 2.66
C VAL A 535 15.62 23.48 3.94
N GLU A 536 15.91 24.77 4.06
CA GLU A 536 15.54 25.59 5.22
C GLU A 536 14.61 26.75 4.84
N GLN A 537 14.48 27.07 3.56
CA GLN A 537 13.56 28.09 3.05
C GLN A 537 12.56 27.48 2.05
N PRO A 538 11.30 27.95 2.01
CA PRO A 538 10.28 27.44 1.08
C PRO A 538 10.71 27.48 -0.40
N GLU A 539 11.36 28.56 -0.83
CA GLU A 539 11.81 28.73 -2.22
C GLU A 539 12.88 27.71 -2.68
N GLU A 540 13.50 26.98 -1.75
CA GLU A 540 14.52 25.97 -2.03
C GLU A 540 13.91 24.59 -2.31
N ILE A 541 12.63 24.36 -2.01
CA ILE A 541 11.98 23.04 -2.12
C ILE A 541 11.95 22.57 -3.58
N THR A 542 11.32 23.32 -4.48
CA THR A 542 11.19 22.91 -5.88
C THR A 542 12.56 22.73 -6.57
N PRO A 543 13.55 23.64 -6.41
CA PRO A 543 14.90 23.40 -6.92
C PRO A 543 15.55 22.13 -6.37
N ALA A 544 15.42 21.86 -5.07
CA ALA A 544 15.99 20.68 -4.44
C ALA A 544 15.35 19.37 -4.93
N MET A 545 14.03 19.36 -5.12
CA MET A 545 13.30 18.22 -5.68
C MET A 545 13.72 17.95 -7.12
N ASN A 546 13.81 18.98 -7.96
CA ASN A 546 14.24 18.82 -9.35
C ASN A 546 15.69 18.31 -9.42
N ASP A 547 16.62 18.88 -8.63
CA ASP A 547 18.01 18.42 -8.59
C ASP A 547 18.13 16.95 -8.14
N ALA A 548 17.36 16.56 -7.12
CA ALA A 548 17.32 15.18 -6.64
C ALA A 548 16.79 14.20 -7.71
N LEU A 549 15.68 14.54 -8.39
CA LEU A 549 15.09 13.72 -9.44
C LEU A 549 15.97 13.63 -10.69
N GLU A 550 16.61 14.74 -11.09
CA GLU A 550 17.48 14.81 -12.27
C GLU A 550 18.86 14.16 -12.03
N SER A 551 19.28 14.00 -10.77
CA SER A 551 20.59 13.41 -10.43
C SER A 551 20.75 11.98 -10.98
N GLY A 552 19.65 11.22 -11.06
CA GLY A 552 19.68 9.80 -11.39
C GLY A 552 20.40 8.96 -10.33
N GLU A 553 20.59 9.49 -9.12
CA GLU A 553 21.22 8.84 -7.97
C GLU A 553 20.18 8.68 -6.84
N PRO A 554 20.39 7.76 -5.88
CA PRO A 554 19.61 7.77 -4.65
C PRO A 554 19.76 9.13 -3.97
N ALA A 555 18.66 9.74 -3.55
CA ALA A 555 18.67 11.09 -3.00
C ALA A 555 17.90 11.22 -1.68
N VAL A 556 18.34 12.13 -0.81
CA VAL A 556 17.66 12.51 0.43
C VAL A 556 17.51 14.03 0.46
N VAL A 557 16.27 14.49 0.39
CA VAL A 557 15.87 15.89 0.52
C VAL A 557 15.30 16.08 1.92
N GLU A 558 16.08 16.67 2.81
CA GLU A 558 15.65 17.00 4.17
C GLU A 558 15.00 18.39 4.20
N ILE A 559 13.72 18.47 4.56
CA ILE A 559 12.97 19.72 4.67
C ILE A 559 12.76 20.04 6.15
N ARG A 560 13.27 21.19 6.61
CA ARG A 560 13.10 21.66 7.98
C ARG A 560 11.70 22.28 8.16
N THR A 561 10.80 21.51 8.72
CA THR A 561 9.41 21.92 8.95
C THR A 561 9.17 22.43 10.37
N ASP A 562 8.16 23.28 10.55
CA ASP A 562 7.73 23.75 11.87
C ASP A 562 6.93 22.67 12.60
N GLY A 563 7.42 22.20 13.75
CA GLY A 563 6.73 21.24 14.62
C GLY A 563 5.68 21.87 15.54
N THR A 564 5.61 23.21 15.61
CA THR A 564 4.59 23.89 16.44
C THR A 564 3.26 24.07 15.73
N GLU A 565 3.22 23.87 14.42
CA GLU A 565 2.01 24.01 13.62
C GLU A 565 1.05 22.84 13.87
N LEU A 566 -0.17 23.17 14.28
CA LEU A 566 -1.21 22.19 14.53
C LEU A 566 -1.79 21.72 13.20
N PHE A 567 -1.89 20.41 13.07
CA PHE A 567 -2.52 19.79 11.92
C PHE A 567 -4.04 19.86 12.04
N GLU A 568 -4.72 20.46 11.07
CA GLU A 568 -6.17 20.38 10.93
C GLU A 568 -6.49 19.83 9.53
N PRO A 569 -7.55 19.05 9.34
CA PRO A 569 -8.47 18.55 10.35
C PRO A 569 -7.86 17.48 11.30
N PHE A 570 -8.00 17.65 12.61
CA PHE A 570 -7.51 16.71 13.63
C PHE A 570 -8.60 15.80 14.18
N ARG A 571 -8.26 14.54 14.48
CA ARG A 571 -9.18 13.57 15.08
C ARG A 571 -9.30 13.82 16.59
N ARG A 572 -10.39 14.43 17.03
CA ARG A 572 -10.65 14.76 18.46
C ARG A 572 -11.48 13.73 19.21
N ASP A 573 -11.98 12.69 18.54
CA ASP A 573 -12.70 11.56 19.13
C ASP A 573 -11.79 10.34 19.35
N ALA A 574 -10.48 10.49 19.13
CA ALA A 574 -9.50 9.41 19.26
C ALA A 574 -9.31 8.93 20.71
N LEU A 575 -9.47 9.83 21.67
CA LEU A 575 -9.15 9.62 23.08
C LEU A 575 -10.25 10.23 23.96
N ASP A 576 -10.49 9.61 25.11
CA ASP A 576 -11.30 10.21 26.18
C ASP A 576 -10.46 11.21 26.98
N ASP A 577 -11.12 12.23 27.53
CA ASP A 577 -10.49 13.18 28.45
C ASP A 577 -9.94 12.46 29.70
N PRO A 578 -8.67 12.67 30.08
CA PRO A 578 -8.04 11.91 31.14
C PRO A 578 -8.55 12.29 32.53
N GLU A 579 -9.12 11.31 33.24
CA GLU A 579 -9.44 11.42 34.67
C GLU A 579 -8.31 10.87 35.56
N ARG A 580 -7.92 11.60 36.61
CA ARG A 580 -6.87 11.19 37.56
C ARG A 580 -7.41 11.03 38.99
N VAL A 581 -7.58 9.78 39.42
CA VAL A 581 -8.18 9.45 40.73
C VAL A 581 -7.20 9.62 41.90
N LEU A 582 -5.95 9.21 41.71
CA LEU A 582 -4.91 9.26 42.75
C LEU A 582 -4.30 10.66 42.85
N GLU A 583 -4.18 11.18 44.07
CA GLU A 583 -3.70 12.55 44.35
C GLU A 583 -2.33 12.85 43.72
N LYS A 584 -1.39 11.91 43.76
CA LYS A 584 -0.05 12.08 43.15
C LYS A 584 -0.04 12.25 41.62
N TYR A 585 -1.15 11.93 40.96
CA TYR A 585 -1.29 12.02 39.50
C TYR A 585 -2.22 13.15 39.07
N ARG A 586 -2.89 13.84 40.00
CA ARG A 586 -3.72 15.01 39.67
C ARG A 586 -2.83 16.17 39.28
N GLN A 587 -3.16 16.77 38.15
CA GLN A 587 -2.44 17.89 37.58
C GLN A 587 -3.46 18.90 37.03
N SER A 588 -3.05 20.17 36.93
CA SER A 588 -3.93 21.23 36.42
C SER A 588 -4.39 20.89 35.00
N GLY A 589 -5.69 21.05 34.75
CA GLY A 589 -6.33 20.77 33.47
C GLY A 589 -6.80 19.31 33.25
N ASP A 590 -6.63 18.41 34.22
CA ASP A 590 -7.31 17.09 34.15
C ASP A 590 -8.83 17.28 34.34
N SER A 591 -9.67 16.53 33.62
CA SER A 591 -11.13 16.74 33.56
C SER A 591 -11.86 16.67 34.91
N ASN A 592 -11.25 16.01 35.89
CA ASN A 592 -11.76 15.89 37.26
C ASN A 592 -11.00 16.72 38.30
N TYR A 593 -10.21 17.72 37.86
CA TYR A 593 -9.39 18.56 38.73
C TYR A 593 -9.23 20.00 38.21
N ASP A 594 -10.05 20.91 38.73
CA ASP A 594 -10.00 22.37 38.50
C ASP A 594 -8.89 23.09 39.31
N GLY A 595 -7.72 22.46 39.48
CA GLY A 595 -6.66 22.96 40.36
C GLY A 595 -5.77 24.03 39.77
#